data_AF-A0A193SBN8-F1
#
_entry.id   AF-A0A193SBN8-F1
#
_cell.length_a   1.000
_cell.length_b   1.000
_cell.length_c   1.000
_cell.angle_alpha   90.00
_cell.angle_beta   90.00
_cell.angle_gamma   90.00
#
_symmetry.space_group_name_H-M   'P 1'
#
loop_
_entity.id
_entity.type
_entity.pdbx_description
1 polymer ?
#
loop_
_entity_poly.entity_id
_entity_poly.type
_entity_poly.pdbx_seq_one_letter_code
_entity_poly.pdbx_strand_id
1 'polypeptide(L)' 'MGSTERLAAAQMESGQTHVVTVHFRPALAAAKGSWRILLGERRFGVVGLPRNIDEGNRKLVFDCTEFVNG' A
#
# COMPACT_ATOMS: atom_id res chain seq x y z
N MET A 1 -5.99 30.57 -1.23
CA MET A 1 -6.14 29.15 -0.82
C MET A 1 -5.78 28.31 -2.04
N GLY A 2 -4.85 27.34 -1.95
CA GLY A 2 -4.43 26.58 -3.16
C GLY A 2 -2.93 26.25 -3.27
N SER A 3 -2.11 26.63 -2.27
CA SER A 3 -0.71 26.20 -2.19
C SER A 3 -0.51 25.06 -1.18
N THR A 4 -1.20 25.12 -0.04
CA THR A 4 -1.06 24.13 1.04
C THR A 4 -1.63 22.76 0.68
N GLU A 5 -2.74 22.71 -0.07
CA GLU A 5 -3.39 21.44 -0.48
C GLU A 5 -2.56 20.67 -1.53
N ARG A 6 -1.85 21.39 -2.41
CA ARG A 6 -0.94 20.76 -3.38
C ARG A 6 0.33 20.22 -2.73
N LEU A 7 0.85 20.91 -1.72
CA LEU A 7 2.01 20.43 -0.96
C LEU A 7 1.68 19.20 -0.11
N ALA A 8 0.48 19.11 0.46
CA ALA A 8 0.01 17.92 1.16
C ALA A 8 -0.17 16.72 0.22
N ALA A 9 -0.71 16.94 -0.99
CA ALA A 9 -0.81 15.90 -2.02
C ALA A 9 0.58 15.42 -2.49
N ALA A 10 1.53 16.34 -2.72
CA ALA A 10 2.89 16.02 -3.14
C ALA A 10 3.71 15.31 -2.03
N GLN A 11 3.45 15.61 -0.74
CA GLN A 11 4.08 14.88 0.37
C GLN A 11 3.45 13.50 0.61
N MET A 12 2.16 13.33 0.32
CA MET A 12 1.51 12.00 0.36
C MET A 12 2.03 11.05 -0.72
N GLU A 13 2.45 11.57 -1.88
CA GLU A 13 3.12 10.80 -2.94
C GLU A 13 4.54 10.32 -2.56
N SER A 14 5.12 10.81 -1.47
CA SER A 14 6.52 10.52 -1.14
C SER A 14 6.73 9.17 -0.43
N GLY A 15 5.67 8.60 0.17
CA GLY A 15 5.74 7.29 0.83
C GLY A 15 5.19 6.15 -0.01
N GLN A 16 4.02 6.34 -0.61
CA GLN A 16 3.37 5.31 -1.41
C GLN A 16 3.88 5.32 -2.84
N THR A 17 4.53 4.24 -3.25
CA THR A 17 5.07 4.09 -4.62
C THR A 17 4.27 3.09 -5.44
N HIS A 18 3.57 2.15 -4.78
CA HIS A 18 2.93 1.03 -5.45
C HIS A 18 1.58 0.69 -4.82
N VAL A 19 0.69 0.14 -5.64
CA VAL A 19 -0.60 -0.43 -5.25
C VAL A 19 -0.61 -1.89 -5.65
N VAL A 20 -0.71 -2.80 -4.69
CA VAL A 20 -0.77 -4.24 -4.94
C VAL A 20 -2.19 -4.74 -4.67
N THR A 21 -2.81 -5.34 -5.69
CA THR A 21 -4.14 -5.96 -5.56
C THR A 21 -4.01 -7.47 -5.52
N VAL A 22 -4.63 -8.09 -4.53
CA VAL A 22 -4.67 -9.56 -4.38
C VAL A 22 -6.10 -10.03 -4.14
N HIS A 23 -6.32 -11.34 -4.32
CA HIS A 23 -7.58 -11.95 -3.89
C HIS A 23 -7.70 -11.87 -2.37
N PHE A 24 -8.92 -11.60 -1.91
CA PHE A 24 -9.18 -11.54 -0.48
C PHE A 24 -8.87 -12.88 0.19
N ARG A 25 -8.15 -12.80 1.31
CA ARG A 25 -8.00 -13.89 2.27
C ARG A 25 -8.05 -13.28 3.68
N PRO A 26 -8.76 -13.88 4.65
CA PRO A 26 -8.85 -13.35 6.01
C PRO A 26 -7.48 -13.10 6.65
N ALA A 27 -6.51 -13.99 6.42
CA ALA A 27 -5.14 -13.83 6.91
C ALA A 27 -4.42 -12.60 6.32
N LEU A 28 -4.73 -12.24 5.07
CA LEU A 28 -4.17 -11.07 4.40
C LEU A 28 -4.88 -9.78 4.83
N ALA A 29 -6.16 -9.84 5.17
CA ALA A 29 -6.90 -8.69 5.72
C ALA A 29 -6.38 -8.26 7.10
N ALA A 30 -5.77 -9.19 7.85
CA ALA A 30 -5.11 -8.93 9.13
C ALA A 30 -3.66 -8.42 9.01
N ALA A 31 -3.16 -8.21 7.78
CA ALA A 31 -1.82 -7.71 7.55
C ALA A 31 -1.63 -6.32 8.17
N LYS A 32 -0.43 -6.09 8.70
CA LYS A 32 -0.03 -4.84 9.38
C LYS A 32 1.18 -4.25 8.67
N GLY A 33 1.52 -2.99 8.94
CA GLY A 33 2.66 -2.31 8.32
C GLY A 33 4.05 -2.94 8.56
N SER A 34 4.18 -3.96 9.41
CA SER A 34 5.40 -4.77 9.54
C SER A 34 5.56 -5.82 8.43
N TRP A 35 4.52 -6.06 7.64
CA TRP A 35 4.52 -7.05 6.58
C TRP A 35 5.20 -6.50 5.32
N ARG A 36 5.73 -7.43 4.52
CA ARG A 36 6.39 -7.13 3.25
C ARG A 36 5.82 -8.01 2.16
N ILE A 37 5.68 -7.45 0.96
CA ILE A 37 5.33 -8.16 -0.26
C ILE A 37 6.60 -8.37 -1.06
N LEU A 38 6.86 -9.63 -1.43
CA LEU A 38 8.01 -10.00 -2.25
C LEU A 38 7.51 -10.32 -3.67
N LEU A 39 8.11 -9.67 -4.67
CA LEU A 39 7.83 -9.93 -6.09
C LEU A 39 9.16 -10.17 -6.80
N GLY A 40 9.59 -11.43 -6.83
CA GLY A 40 10.95 -11.78 -7.25
C GLY A 40 11.98 -11.17 -6.29
N GLU A 41 12.88 -10.35 -6.81
CA GLU A 41 13.92 -9.66 -6.04
C GLU A 41 13.42 -8.35 -5.39
N ARG A 42 12.27 -7.83 -5.86
CA ARG A 42 11.69 -6.57 -5.38
C ARG A 42 10.98 -6.78 -4.05
N ARG A 43 11.16 -5.84 -3.13
CA ARG A 43 10.56 -5.88 -1.79
C ARG A 43 9.72 -4.62 -1.58
N PHE A 44 8.48 -4.82 -1.18
CA PHE A 44 7.55 -3.73 -0.89
C PHE A 44 7.15 -3.77 0.58
N GLY A 45 7.33 -2.66 1.29
CA GLY A 45 6.78 -2.47 2.63
C GLY A 45 5.32 -2.08 2.52
N VAL A 46 4.45 -2.72 3.31
CA VAL A 46 3.03 -2.35 3.39
C VAL A 46 2.90 -1.05 4.18
N VAL A 47 2.19 -0.09 3.61
CA VAL A 47 1.87 1.20 4.23
C VAL A 47 0.43 1.14 4.71
N GLY A 48 0.22 1.31 6.01
CA GLY A 48 -1.12 1.29 6.61
C GLY A 48 -1.77 -0.10 6.65
N LEU A 49 -3.09 -0.13 6.54
CA LEU A 49 -3.91 -1.34 6.56
C LEU A 49 -4.42 -1.68 5.15
N PRO A 50 -4.56 -2.97 4.81
CA PRO A 50 -5.13 -3.38 3.53
C PRO A 50 -6.59 -2.95 3.41
N ARG A 51 -6.97 -2.48 2.22
CA ARG A 51 -8.31 -1.99 1.89
C ARG A 51 -9.10 -3.08 1.17
N ASN A 52 -10.30 -3.38 1.65
CA ASN A 52 -11.24 -4.28 0.99
C ASN A 52 -12.06 -3.48 -0.04
N ILE A 53 -11.58 -3.44 -1.28
CA ILE A 53 -12.28 -2.72 -2.35
C ILE A 53 -13.55 -3.51 -2.67
N ASP A 54 -14.70 -2.88 -2.47
CA ASP A 54 -16.08 -3.38 -2.63
C ASP A 54 -16.73 -4.03 -1.39
N GLU A 55 -16.06 -4.14 -0.24
CA GLU A 55 -16.58 -4.80 0.99
C GLU A 55 -17.04 -6.26 0.84
N GLY A 56 -17.15 -6.77 -0.39
CA GLY A 56 -17.62 -8.10 -0.76
C GLY A 56 -16.56 -9.19 -0.61
N ASN A 57 -15.45 -8.91 0.07
CA ASN A 57 -14.38 -9.87 0.36
C ASN A 57 -13.86 -10.59 -0.90
N ARG A 58 -13.71 -9.84 -2.01
CA ARG A 58 -13.19 -10.37 -3.29
C ARG A 58 -11.74 -10.00 -3.50
N LYS A 59 -11.38 -8.75 -3.19
CA LYS A 59 -10.05 -8.20 -3.41
C LYS A 59 -9.58 -7.41 -2.20
N LEU A 60 -8.29 -7.51 -1.91
CA LEU A 60 -7.58 -6.66 -0.97
C LEU A 60 -6.57 -5.82 -1.72
N VAL A 61 -6.47 -4.56 -1.33
CA VAL A 61 -5.52 -3.62 -1.88
C VAL A 61 -4.56 -3.15 -0.81
N PHE A 62 -3.28 -3.26 -1.14
CA PHE A 62 -2.16 -2.87 -0.30
C PHE A 62 -1.50 -1.66 -0.91
N ASP A 63 -1.45 -0.59 -0.14
CA ASP A 63 -0.64 0.58 -0.44
C ASP A 63 0.78 0.27 0.04
N CYS A 64 1.80 0.53 -0.80
CA CYS A 64 3.15 0.02 -0.57
C CYS A 64 4.26 1.01 -0.93
N THR A 65 5.39 0.89 -0.23
CA THR A 65 6.65 1.56 -0.53
C THR A 65 7.68 0.53 -1.00
N GLU A 66 8.32 0.75 -2.14
CA GLU A 66 9.41 -0.11 -2.57
C GLU A 66 10.70 0.18 -1.79
N PHE A 67 11.35 -0.89 -1.30
CA PHE A 67 12.72 -0.79 -0.81
C PHE A 67 13.67 -0.81 -2.02
N VAL A 68 14.05 0.38 -2.50
CA VAL A 68 15.17 0.50 -3.44
C VAL A 68 16.42 0.25 -2.62
N ASN A 69 17.13 -0.86 -2.88
CA ASN A 69 18.43 -1.10 -2.25
C ASN A 69 19.33 0.10 -2.59
N GLY A 70 19.78 0.82 -1.57
CA GLY A 70 20.92 1.74 -1.67
C GLY A 70 22.23 0.97 -1.74
#